data_AF-A0A9D6DH40-F1
#
_entry.id   AF-A0A9D6DH40-F1
#
_cell.length_a   1.000
_cell.length_b   1.000
_cell.length_c   1.000
_cell.angle_alpha   90.00
_cell.angle_beta   90.00
_cell.angle_gamma   90.00
#
_symmetry.space_group_name_H-M   'P 1'
#
loop_
_entity.id
_entity.type
_entity.pdbx_description
1 polymer ?
#
loop_
_entity_poly.entity_id
_entity_poly.type
_entity_poly.pdbx_seq_one_letter_code
_entity_poly.pdbx_strand_id
1 'polypeptide(L)'
;MLFPYVYVPHQMEKMQTFIDFIFFEVWCKAPESGQYGLELFEANPDLHEVMTAFHYDDSKGAEFFSGHVERIYSLFAALTPAQIDQFRLWYCANNDIEKVCANDSAASMARYGDFPVEFKDVRDQLKSFFKDLYSHLDLAALKAKIGDINDHYNNAFWSENKSGICPFCGVGHIKGPHHTKREAYDHYLPKSLYPFNSANFRNLVPACHECNTSYKQGKDPLDAAGRRRKAFYPYTASGIAIEVTVALRDADIAKLTPEDIIVHFGPAAVEEEIGTWTDMYGIEERYKAELCGKNRGLYWLQQVLDEWKEDGRNPIDHLKTVGRQAQNSPYAECNFLKNAFLEECLAKGVFDSVEPDA
;
A
#
# COMPACT_ATOMS: atom_id res chain seq x y z
N MET A 1 6.05 6.57 3.98
CA MET A 1 6.69 5.38 3.39
C MET A 1 8.09 5.79 2.98
N LEU A 2 9.07 4.89 2.98
CA LEU A 2 10.47 5.28 2.78
C LEU A 2 10.83 5.60 1.33
N PHE A 3 10.21 4.89 0.38
CA PHE A 3 10.43 5.08 -1.05
C PHE A 3 9.20 4.60 -1.85
N PRO A 4 8.79 5.28 -2.93
CA PRO A 4 7.69 4.83 -3.78
C PRO A 4 8.08 3.60 -4.61
N TYR A 5 7.07 2.85 -5.03
CA TYR A 5 7.22 1.90 -6.12
C TYR A 5 7.10 2.60 -7.47
N VAL A 6 7.79 2.05 -8.47
CA VAL A 6 7.52 2.36 -9.87
C VAL A 6 6.26 1.59 -10.28
N TYR A 7 5.24 2.31 -10.72
CA TYR A 7 4.04 1.69 -11.28
C TYR A 7 4.36 1.00 -12.61
N VAL A 8 3.84 -0.20 -12.81
CA VAL A 8 4.07 -1.01 -14.01
C VAL A 8 2.74 -1.26 -14.74
N PRO A 9 2.58 -0.78 -15.99
CA PRO A 9 1.41 -1.11 -16.78
C PRO A 9 1.31 -2.61 -17.05
N HIS A 10 0.09 -3.15 -17.01
CA HIS A 10 -0.13 -4.58 -17.21
C HIS A 10 -1.56 -4.89 -17.69
N GLN A 11 -1.76 -6.05 -18.31
CA GLN A 11 -3.08 -6.49 -18.79
C GLN A 11 -4.16 -6.52 -17.69
N MET A 12 -3.75 -6.70 -16.43
CA MET A 12 -4.66 -6.73 -15.27
C MET A 12 -5.46 -5.42 -15.11
N GLU A 13 -4.96 -4.30 -15.63
CA GLU A 13 -5.71 -3.03 -15.67
C GLU A 13 -6.99 -3.11 -16.49
N LYS A 14 -7.10 -4.08 -17.40
CA LYS A 14 -8.33 -4.33 -18.16
C LYS A 14 -9.52 -4.62 -17.25
N MET A 15 -9.30 -5.19 -16.07
CA MET A 15 -10.37 -5.33 -15.09
C MET A 15 -10.97 -3.97 -14.70
N GLN A 16 -10.13 -2.95 -14.47
CA GLN A 16 -10.62 -1.60 -14.19
C GLN A 16 -11.40 -1.07 -15.40
N THR A 17 -10.94 -1.29 -16.64
CA THR A 17 -11.68 -0.87 -17.85
C THR A 17 -13.06 -1.55 -17.98
N PHE A 18 -13.19 -2.80 -17.52
CA PHE A 18 -14.48 -3.49 -17.44
C PHE A 18 -15.39 -2.86 -16.39
N ILE A 19 -14.86 -2.54 -15.21
CA ILE A 19 -15.62 -1.83 -14.17
C ILE A 19 -16.01 -0.42 -14.64
N ASP A 20 -15.14 0.29 -15.34
CA ASP A 20 -15.42 1.61 -15.91
C ASP A 20 -16.60 1.50 -16.88
N PHE A 21 -16.56 0.53 -17.81
CA PHE A 21 -17.65 0.28 -18.75
C PHE A 21 -18.96 -0.08 -18.03
N ILE A 22 -18.92 -1.04 -17.10
CA ILE A 22 -20.11 -1.43 -16.31
C ILE A 22 -20.68 -0.21 -15.57
N PHE A 23 -19.84 0.62 -14.98
CA PHE A 23 -20.29 1.77 -14.22
C PHE A 23 -20.92 2.84 -15.13
N PHE A 24 -20.22 3.28 -16.17
CA PHE A 24 -20.64 4.41 -17.00
C PHE A 24 -21.66 4.04 -18.08
N GLU A 25 -21.48 2.89 -18.73
CA GLU A 25 -22.26 2.50 -19.90
C GLU A 25 -23.44 1.58 -19.55
N VAL A 26 -23.37 0.87 -18.41
CA VAL A 26 -24.44 -0.04 -17.98
C VAL A 26 -25.23 0.55 -16.81
N TRP A 27 -24.62 0.77 -15.65
CA TRP A 27 -25.33 1.26 -14.47
C TRP A 27 -25.80 2.71 -14.61
N CYS A 28 -24.94 3.65 -14.99
CA CYS A 28 -25.32 5.06 -15.12
C CYS A 28 -26.34 5.35 -16.23
N LYS A 29 -26.54 4.42 -17.18
CA LYS A 29 -27.54 4.54 -18.25
C LYS A 29 -28.80 3.73 -17.99
N ALA A 30 -28.84 2.96 -16.90
CA ALA A 30 -29.95 2.05 -16.57
C ALA A 30 -31.35 2.69 -16.62
N PRO A 31 -31.58 3.95 -16.18
CA PRO A 31 -32.91 4.57 -16.28
C PRO A 31 -33.43 4.72 -17.72
N GLU A 32 -32.55 4.74 -18.72
CA GLU A 32 -32.87 4.96 -20.13
C GLU A 32 -32.71 3.68 -20.98
N SER A 33 -31.98 2.68 -20.49
CA SER A 33 -31.61 1.47 -21.25
C SER A 33 -32.63 0.33 -21.22
N GLY A 34 -33.71 0.44 -20.44
CA GLY A 34 -34.76 -0.59 -20.37
C GLY A 34 -34.38 -1.81 -19.53
N GLN A 35 -34.79 -3.01 -19.96
CA GLN A 35 -34.53 -4.25 -19.21
C GLN A 35 -33.04 -4.63 -19.26
N TYR A 36 -32.57 -5.33 -18.22
CA TYR A 36 -31.21 -5.87 -18.20
C TYR A 36 -31.06 -7.02 -19.20
N GLY A 37 -29.98 -7.00 -19.99
CA GLY A 37 -29.69 -8.02 -20.98
C GLY A 37 -28.25 -7.98 -21.48
N LEU A 38 -27.85 -9.00 -22.25
CA LEU A 38 -26.47 -9.12 -22.78
C LEU A 38 -26.14 -8.03 -23.81
N GLU A 39 -27.16 -7.50 -24.48
CA GLU A 39 -27.05 -6.40 -25.44
C GLU A 39 -26.41 -5.13 -24.84
N LEU A 40 -26.54 -4.94 -23.51
CA LEU A 40 -25.93 -3.82 -22.79
C LEU A 40 -24.39 -3.83 -22.86
N PHE A 41 -23.78 -4.96 -23.19
CA PHE A 41 -22.34 -5.14 -23.22
C PHE A 41 -21.75 -5.15 -24.63
N GLU A 42 -22.56 -5.11 -25.70
CA GLU A 42 -22.11 -5.25 -27.09
C GLU A 42 -21.03 -4.24 -27.51
N ALA A 43 -21.05 -3.03 -26.94
CA ALA A 43 -20.06 -1.99 -27.21
C ALA A 43 -18.66 -2.31 -26.61
N ASN A 44 -18.54 -3.32 -25.76
CA ASN A 44 -17.28 -3.85 -25.24
C ASN A 44 -17.19 -5.36 -25.50
N PRO A 45 -16.64 -5.78 -26.67
CA PRO A 45 -16.66 -7.18 -27.10
C PRO A 45 -16.04 -8.17 -26.08
N ASP A 46 -14.93 -7.79 -25.45
CA ASP A 46 -14.28 -8.67 -24.48
C ASP A 46 -15.11 -8.84 -23.20
N LEU A 47 -15.75 -7.77 -22.71
CA LEU A 47 -16.65 -7.87 -21.57
C LEU A 47 -17.95 -8.59 -21.96
N HIS A 48 -18.48 -8.38 -23.15
CA HIS A 48 -19.65 -9.10 -23.67
C HIS A 48 -19.40 -10.61 -23.69
N GLU A 49 -18.24 -11.06 -24.15
CA GLU A 49 -17.85 -12.47 -24.08
C GLU A 49 -17.80 -13.00 -22.65
N VAL A 50 -17.27 -12.21 -21.70
CA VAL A 50 -17.25 -12.58 -20.28
C VAL A 50 -18.67 -12.70 -19.71
N MET A 51 -19.52 -11.70 -19.96
CA MET A 51 -20.90 -11.70 -19.47
C MET A 51 -21.73 -12.82 -20.11
N THR A 52 -21.49 -13.12 -21.39
CA THR A 52 -22.11 -14.27 -22.07
C THR A 52 -21.66 -15.59 -21.45
N ALA A 53 -20.36 -15.75 -21.17
CA ALA A 53 -19.85 -16.94 -20.51
C ALA A 53 -20.47 -17.12 -19.12
N PHE A 54 -20.59 -16.04 -18.34
CA PHE A 54 -21.23 -16.08 -17.02
C PHE A 54 -22.74 -16.29 -17.07
N HIS A 55 -23.43 -15.86 -18.14
CA HIS A 55 -24.86 -16.10 -18.30
C HIS A 55 -25.21 -17.60 -18.43
N TYR A 56 -24.29 -18.40 -18.97
CA TYR A 56 -24.45 -19.84 -19.15
C TYR A 56 -23.64 -20.69 -18.14
N ASP A 57 -23.08 -20.06 -17.10
CA ASP A 57 -22.30 -20.71 -16.06
C ASP A 57 -23.03 -20.63 -14.71
N ASP A 58 -23.50 -21.77 -14.20
CA ASP A 58 -24.18 -21.88 -12.89
C ASP A 58 -23.19 -21.86 -11.71
N SER A 59 -21.90 -21.58 -11.94
CA SER A 59 -20.92 -21.47 -10.86
C SER A 59 -21.20 -20.29 -9.94
N LYS A 60 -20.84 -20.45 -8.66
CA LYS A 60 -20.95 -19.35 -7.68
C LYS A 60 -20.16 -18.11 -8.07
N GLY A 61 -19.08 -18.26 -8.82
CA GLY A 61 -18.24 -17.15 -9.28
C GLY A 61 -18.92 -16.36 -10.40
N ALA A 62 -19.55 -17.05 -11.36
CA ALA A 62 -20.36 -16.43 -12.40
C ALA A 62 -21.54 -15.68 -11.77
N GLU A 63 -22.35 -16.35 -10.93
CA GLU A 63 -23.48 -15.72 -10.21
C GLU A 63 -23.02 -14.55 -9.33
N PHE A 64 -21.85 -14.66 -8.70
CA PHE A 64 -21.27 -13.54 -7.96
C PHE A 64 -21.04 -12.35 -8.91
N PHE A 65 -20.37 -12.53 -10.05
CA PHE A 65 -20.04 -11.40 -10.91
C PHE A 65 -21.27 -10.87 -11.65
N SER A 66 -21.91 -11.68 -12.49
CA SER A 66 -23.02 -11.25 -13.34
C SER A 66 -24.26 -10.87 -12.53
N GLY A 67 -24.58 -11.64 -11.48
CA GLY A 67 -25.71 -11.37 -10.62
C GLY A 67 -25.57 -10.07 -9.83
N HIS A 68 -24.36 -9.70 -9.38
CA HIS A 68 -24.17 -8.37 -8.76
C HIS A 68 -24.32 -7.25 -9.79
N VAL A 69 -23.80 -7.41 -11.00
CA VAL A 69 -23.96 -6.42 -12.07
C VAL A 69 -25.43 -6.15 -12.38
N GLU A 70 -26.25 -7.21 -12.49
CA GLU A 70 -27.71 -7.11 -12.72
C GLU A 70 -28.46 -6.46 -11.54
N ARG A 71 -28.16 -6.88 -10.31
CA ARG A 71 -28.81 -6.31 -9.11
C ARG A 71 -28.49 -4.83 -8.95
N ILE A 72 -27.24 -4.43 -9.19
CA ILE A 72 -26.84 -3.02 -9.13
C ILE A 72 -27.50 -2.23 -10.28
N TYR A 73 -27.55 -2.79 -11.50
CA TYR A 73 -28.26 -2.18 -12.63
C TYR A 73 -29.72 -1.86 -12.27
N SER A 74 -30.42 -2.83 -11.68
CA SER A 74 -31.83 -2.68 -11.27
C SER A 74 -32.03 -1.56 -10.25
N LEU A 75 -31.08 -1.37 -9.33
CA LEU A 75 -31.12 -0.28 -8.35
C LEU A 75 -30.79 1.08 -8.99
N PHE A 76 -29.83 1.11 -9.93
CA PHE A 76 -29.49 2.33 -10.67
C PHE A 76 -30.63 2.79 -11.59
N ALA A 77 -31.43 1.87 -12.14
CA ALA A 77 -32.58 2.20 -12.97
C ALA A 77 -33.64 3.06 -12.25
N ALA A 78 -33.66 3.03 -10.91
CA ALA A 78 -34.57 3.83 -10.09
C ALA A 78 -33.98 5.20 -9.68
N LEU A 79 -32.73 5.50 -10.01
CA LEU A 79 -32.07 6.74 -9.63
C LEU A 79 -32.42 7.89 -10.59
N THR A 80 -32.49 9.09 -10.04
CA THR A 80 -32.63 10.31 -10.83
C THR A 80 -31.29 10.72 -11.47
N PRO A 81 -31.30 11.56 -12.53
CA PRO A 81 -30.07 12.03 -13.17
C PRO A 81 -29.08 12.69 -12.19
N ALA A 82 -29.57 13.52 -11.26
CA ALA A 82 -28.73 14.18 -10.27
C ALA A 82 -28.06 13.18 -9.30
N GLN A 83 -28.74 12.10 -8.94
CA GLN A 83 -28.17 11.05 -8.10
C GLN A 83 -27.12 10.25 -8.85
N ILE A 84 -27.35 9.94 -10.13
CA ILE A 84 -26.36 9.30 -11.00
C ILE A 84 -25.11 10.17 -11.16
N ASP A 85 -25.28 11.48 -11.36
CA ASP A 85 -24.14 12.40 -11.43
C ASP A 85 -23.35 12.44 -10.12
N GLN A 86 -24.02 12.36 -8.96
CA GLN A 86 -23.33 12.21 -7.67
C GLN A 86 -22.52 10.91 -7.58
N PHE A 87 -23.07 9.79 -8.05
CA PHE A 87 -22.33 8.53 -8.13
C PHE A 87 -21.13 8.62 -9.07
N ARG A 88 -21.25 9.32 -10.22
CA ARG A 88 -20.13 9.56 -11.14
C ARG A 88 -19.01 10.36 -10.48
N LEU A 89 -19.36 11.40 -9.73
CA LEU A 89 -18.37 12.18 -8.96
C LEU A 89 -17.63 11.31 -7.94
N TRP A 90 -18.36 10.51 -7.15
CA TRP A 90 -17.75 9.58 -6.20
C TRP A 90 -16.88 8.52 -6.88
N TYR A 91 -17.34 7.97 -8.00
CA TYR A 91 -16.59 6.96 -8.75
C TYR A 91 -15.24 7.51 -9.26
N CYS A 92 -15.26 8.68 -9.89
CA CYS A 92 -14.07 9.34 -10.40
C CYS A 92 -13.10 9.67 -9.26
N ALA A 93 -13.60 10.28 -8.18
CA ALA A 93 -12.76 10.67 -7.05
C ALA A 93 -12.15 9.45 -6.33
N ASN A 94 -12.91 8.38 -6.09
CA ASN A 94 -12.42 7.18 -5.41
C ASN A 94 -11.35 6.41 -6.21
N ASN A 95 -11.31 6.59 -7.54
CA ASN A 95 -10.33 5.95 -8.42
C ASN A 95 -9.11 6.83 -8.74
N ASP A 96 -9.14 8.12 -8.39
CA ASP A 96 -7.98 9.02 -8.45
C ASP A 96 -7.18 8.96 -7.13
N ILE A 97 -6.51 7.81 -6.93
CA ILE A 97 -5.83 7.46 -5.66
C ILE A 97 -4.80 8.52 -5.26
N GLU A 98 -4.08 9.08 -6.22
CA GLU A 98 -3.06 10.10 -5.95
C GLU A 98 -3.67 11.39 -5.41
N LYS A 99 -4.75 11.91 -6.05
CA LYS A 99 -5.42 13.12 -5.56
C LYS A 99 -6.04 12.95 -4.18
N VAL A 100 -6.65 11.80 -3.91
CA VAL A 100 -7.24 11.56 -2.59
C VAL A 100 -6.18 11.39 -1.50
N CYS A 101 -5.00 10.85 -1.83
CA CYS A 101 -3.83 10.82 -0.95
C CYS A 101 -3.28 12.23 -0.68
N ALA A 102 -3.27 13.09 -1.68
CA ALA A 102 -2.91 14.51 -1.54
C ALA A 102 -3.93 15.33 -0.74
N ASN A 103 -5.06 14.71 -0.34
CA ASN A 103 -6.19 15.36 0.32
C ASN A 103 -6.71 16.58 -0.48
N ASP A 104 -6.78 16.43 -1.80
CA ASP A 104 -7.23 17.48 -2.71
C ASP A 104 -8.70 17.83 -2.42
N SER A 105 -8.96 19.10 -2.14
CA SER A 105 -10.31 19.64 -1.88
C SER A 105 -11.30 19.47 -3.05
N ALA A 106 -10.80 19.31 -4.27
CA ALA A 106 -11.62 19.05 -5.45
C ALA A 106 -12.02 17.57 -5.58
N ALA A 107 -11.36 16.65 -4.87
CA ALA A 107 -11.68 15.23 -4.90
C ALA A 107 -12.86 14.93 -3.97
N SER A 108 -14.07 14.83 -4.53
CA SER A 108 -15.28 14.44 -3.80
C SER A 108 -15.34 12.91 -3.62
N MET A 109 -14.44 12.36 -2.81
CA MET A 109 -14.43 10.93 -2.51
C MET A 109 -15.52 10.56 -1.50
N ALA A 110 -15.98 9.31 -1.55
CA ALA A 110 -16.94 8.78 -0.59
C ALA A 110 -16.49 7.44 -0.02
N ARG A 111 -16.82 7.20 1.25
CA ARG A 111 -16.87 5.88 1.87
C ARG A 111 -18.27 5.32 1.79
N TYR A 112 -18.42 4.02 2.00
CA TYR A 112 -19.74 3.42 2.19
C TYR A 112 -20.52 4.10 3.31
N GLY A 113 -19.85 4.54 4.38
CA GLY A 113 -20.47 5.24 5.51
C GLY A 113 -21.02 6.63 5.16
N ASP A 114 -20.56 7.24 4.07
CA ASP A 114 -20.94 8.59 3.67
C ASP A 114 -22.18 8.60 2.77
N PHE A 115 -22.63 7.43 2.32
CA PHE A 115 -23.80 7.33 1.45
C PHE A 115 -25.06 7.70 2.24
N PRO A 116 -25.91 8.61 1.71
CA PRO A 116 -27.22 8.90 2.25
C PRO A 116 -28.07 7.65 2.50
N VAL A 117 -28.97 7.73 3.49
CA VAL A 117 -29.78 6.58 3.95
C VAL A 117 -30.65 6.01 2.82
N GLU A 118 -31.13 6.86 1.92
CA GLU A 118 -31.88 6.50 0.73
C GLU A 118 -31.10 5.63 -0.26
N PHE A 119 -29.76 5.65 -0.22
CA PHE A 119 -28.91 4.80 -1.05
C PHE A 119 -28.46 3.53 -0.33
N LYS A 120 -29.08 3.17 0.79
CA LYS A 120 -28.72 1.98 1.56
C LYS A 120 -28.58 0.73 0.69
N ASP A 121 -29.56 0.44 -0.17
CA ASP A 121 -29.54 -0.81 -0.93
C ASP A 121 -28.50 -0.80 -2.05
N VAL A 122 -28.30 0.36 -2.70
CA VAL A 122 -27.20 0.57 -3.66
C VAL A 122 -25.85 0.39 -2.95
N ARG A 123 -25.67 1.03 -1.79
CA ARG A 123 -24.47 0.93 -0.95
C ARG A 123 -24.19 -0.53 -0.58
N ASP A 124 -25.19 -1.26 -0.13
CA ASP A 124 -25.03 -2.63 0.35
C ASP A 124 -24.65 -3.59 -0.80
N GLN A 125 -25.26 -3.43 -1.99
CA GLN A 125 -24.88 -4.19 -3.19
C GLN A 125 -23.48 -3.83 -3.69
N LEU A 126 -23.14 -2.53 -3.78
CA LEU A 126 -21.80 -2.09 -4.14
C LEU A 126 -20.76 -2.62 -3.16
N LYS A 127 -21.05 -2.59 -1.85
CA LYS A 127 -20.16 -3.11 -0.82
C LYS A 127 -19.95 -4.61 -0.94
N SER A 128 -21.00 -5.37 -1.17
CA SER A 128 -20.91 -6.82 -1.43
C SER A 128 -20.03 -7.10 -2.65
N PHE A 129 -20.29 -6.41 -3.77
CA PHE A 129 -19.57 -6.61 -5.02
C PHE A 129 -18.09 -6.22 -4.92
N PHE A 130 -17.78 -4.97 -4.59
CA PHE A 130 -16.40 -4.47 -4.61
C PHE A 130 -15.54 -5.08 -3.49
N LYS A 131 -16.11 -5.46 -2.35
CA LYS A 131 -15.34 -6.12 -1.28
C LYS A 131 -14.76 -7.46 -1.74
N ASP A 132 -15.49 -8.22 -2.54
CA ASP A 132 -15.07 -9.58 -2.92
C ASP A 132 -14.59 -9.69 -4.38
N LEU A 133 -14.72 -8.63 -5.18
CA LEU A 133 -14.29 -8.58 -6.58
C LEU A 133 -12.84 -9.04 -6.80
N TYR A 134 -11.89 -8.53 -6.01
CA TYR A 134 -10.47 -8.92 -6.13
C TYR A 134 -10.25 -10.44 -5.96
N SER A 135 -11.07 -11.10 -5.14
CA SER A 135 -10.97 -12.54 -4.89
C SER A 135 -11.48 -13.40 -6.06
N HIS A 136 -12.11 -12.79 -7.07
CA HIS A 136 -12.71 -13.45 -8.22
C HIS A 136 -12.00 -13.11 -9.55
N LEU A 137 -10.86 -12.43 -9.50
CA LEU A 137 -10.10 -12.08 -10.70
C LEU A 137 -9.51 -13.31 -11.43
N ASP A 138 -9.47 -14.46 -10.76
CA ASP A 138 -8.96 -15.72 -11.31
C ASP A 138 -10.03 -16.58 -12.00
N LEU A 139 -11.31 -16.15 -11.99
CA LEU A 139 -12.36 -16.81 -12.77
C LEU A 139 -11.95 -16.92 -14.22
N ALA A 140 -12.08 -18.12 -14.80
CA ALA A 140 -11.48 -18.46 -16.09
C ALA A 140 -11.84 -17.46 -17.22
N ALA A 141 -13.11 -17.07 -17.32
CA ALA A 141 -13.57 -16.10 -18.33
C ALA A 141 -12.93 -14.71 -18.14
N LEU A 142 -12.86 -14.21 -16.90
CA LEU A 142 -12.18 -12.95 -16.59
C LEU A 142 -10.68 -13.05 -16.85
N LYS A 143 -10.03 -14.04 -16.24
CA LYS A 143 -8.58 -14.28 -16.34
C LYS A 143 -8.10 -14.39 -17.79
N ALA A 144 -8.88 -15.02 -18.66
CA ALA A 144 -8.57 -15.11 -20.09
C ALA A 144 -8.48 -13.73 -20.78
N LYS A 145 -9.19 -12.71 -20.27
CA LYS A 145 -9.21 -11.36 -20.82
C LYS A 145 -8.30 -10.39 -20.07
N ILE A 146 -8.24 -10.48 -18.74
CA ILE A 146 -7.52 -9.53 -17.87
C ILE A 146 -6.08 -9.98 -17.55
N GLY A 147 -5.71 -11.22 -17.85
CA GLY A 147 -4.37 -11.76 -17.54
C GLY A 147 -4.28 -12.37 -16.14
N ASP A 148 -3.05 -12.62 -15.68
CA ASP A 148 -2.76 -13.33 -14.44
C ASP A 148 -2.07 -12.41 -13.42
N ILE A 149 -2.58 -12.39 -12.18
CA ILE A 149 -2.00 -11.60 -11.09
C ILE A 149 -0.60 -12.05 -10.69
N ASN A 150 -0.26 -13.32 -10.86
CA ASN A 150 1.08 -13.84 -10.61
C ASN A 150 2.05 -13.43 -11.72
N ASP A 151 1.57 -13.29 -12.96
CA ASP A 151 2.39 -12.72 -14.05
C ASP A 151 2.70 -11.25 -13.76
N HIS A 152 1.68 -10.48 -13.36
CA HIS A 152 1.89 -9.10 -12.89
C HIS A 152 2.94 -9.04 -11.77
N TYR A 153 2.76 -9.85 -10.71
CA TYR A 153 3.67 -9.81 -9.56
C TYR A 153 5.08 -10.28 -9.92
N ASN A 154 5.23 -11.49 -10.49
CA ASN A 154 6.54 -12.13 -10.68
C ASN A 154 7.36 -11.51 -11.83
N ASN A 155 6.69 -10.98 -12.86
CA ASN A 155 7.35 -10.49 -14.05
C ASN A 155 7.29 -8.96 -14.13
N ALA A 156 6.10 -8.37 -14.26
CA ALA A 156 5.96 -6.93 -14.46
C ALA A 156 6.48 -6.12 -13.26
N PHE A 157 5.97 -6.37 -12.06
CA PHE A 157 6.33 -5.61 -10.86
C PHE A 157 7.82 -5.72 -10.52
N TRP A 158 8.39 -6.93 -10.59
CA TRP A 158 9.81 -7.16 -10.32
C TRP A 158 10.77 -6.70 -11.42
N SER A 159 10.27 -6.40 -12.63
CA SER A 159 11.10 -5.82 -13.70
C SER A 159 11.61 -4.42 -13.35
N GLU A 160 10.85 -3.66 -12.53
CA GLU A 160 11.19 -2.31 -12.09
C GLU A 160 11.51 -2.24 -10.57
N ASN A 161 10.78 -2.97 -9.72
CA ASN A 161 10.84 -2.82 -8.26
C ASN A 161 11.79 -3.83 -7.57
N LYS A 162 13.08 -3.78 -7.90
CA LYS A 162 14.07 -4.84 -7.57
C LYS A 162 14.63 -4.81 -6.14
N SER A 163 14.24 -3.85 -5.30
CA SER A 163 14.81 -3.69 -3.95
C SER A 163 14.60 -4.93 -3.07
N GLY A 164 13.45 -5.61 -3.20
CA GLY A 164 13.08 -6.74 -2.34
C GLY A 164 12.88 -6.40 -0.88
N ILE A 165 12.85 -5.11 -0.53
CA ILE A 165 12.50 -4.59 0.78
C ILE A 165 11.14 -3.90 0.69
N CYS A 166 10.35 -4.02 1.76
CA CYS A 166 9.05 -3.39 1.89
C CYS A 166 9.21 -1.87 2.05
N PRO A 167 8.68 -1.03 1.14
CA PRO A 167 8.84 0.42 1.21
C PRO A 167 8.14 1.04 2.41
N PHE A 168 7.15 0.35 2.97
CA PHE A 168 6.43 0.85 4.13
C PHE A 168 7.26 0.78 5.41
N CYS A 169 8.18 -0.17 5.57
CA CYS A 169 8.97 -0.26 6.81
C CYS A 169 10.49 -0.21 6.60
N GLY A 170 11.01 -0.54 5.42
CA GLY A 170 12.45 -0.65 5.19
C GLY A 170 13.11 -1.85 5.86
N VAL A 171 12.33 -2.73 6.50
CA VAL A 171 12.83 -3.85 7.32
C VAL A 171 12.39 -5.19 6.73
N GLY A 172 11.09 -5.37 6.52
CA GLY A 172 10.54 -6.63 6.03
C GLY A 172 10.85 -6.85 4.55
N HIS A 173 11.13 -8.10 4.17
CA HIS A 173 11.36 -8.46 2.78
C HIS A 173 10.04 -8.56 1.98
N ILE A 174 10.13 -8.35 0.68
CA ILE A 174 9.11 -8.67 -0.31
C ILE A 174 9.57 -9.93 -1.04
N LYS A 175 8.75 -10.98 -1.04
CA LYS A 175 9.07 -12.24 -1.75
C LYS A 175 9.27 -11.99 -3.24
N GLY A 176 10.49 -12.22 -3.73
CA GLY A 176 10.86 -12.06 -5.14
C GLY A 176 10.61 -13.26 -6.04
N PRO A 177 11.00 -13.18 -7.32
CA PRO A 177 10.73 -14.21 -8.33
C PRO A 177 11.32 -15.58 -8.00
N HIS A 178 12.30 -15.64 -7.10
CA HIS A 178 12.88 -16.88 -6.57
C HIS A 178 12.05 -17.54 -5.46
N HIS A 179 10.86 -17.02 -5.16
CA HIS A 179 9.91 -17.63 -4.23
C HIS A 179 8.72 -18.22 -5.00
N THR A 180 8.22 -19.35 -4.53
CA THR A 180 6.98 -19.95 -5.06
C THR A 180 5.71 -19.25 -4.57
N LYS A 181 5.85 -18.32 -3.62
CA LYS A 181 4.78 -17.55 -3.00
C LYS A 181 5.08 -16.06 -3.17
N ARG A 182 4.03 -15.26 -3.27
CA ARG A 182 4.08 -13.79 -3.35
C ARG A 182 3.56 -13.15 -2.07
N GLU A 183 3.86 -11.88 -1.87
CA GLU A 183 3.10 -11.08 -0.92
C GLU A 183 1.65 -10.87 -1.40
N ALA A 184 0.75 -10.65 -0.46
CA ALA A 184 -0.59 -10.17 -0.78
C ALA A 184 -0.49 -8.71 -1.27
N TYR A 185 -1.35 -8.35 -2.22
CA TYR A 185 -1.58 -6.94 -2.53
C TYR A 185 -2.43 -6.33 -1.42
N ASP A 186 -1.86 -5.39 -0.70
CA ASP A 186 -2.59 -4.52 0.21
C ASP A 186 -3.55 -3.65 -0.61
N HIS A 187 -4.77 -3.47 -0.11
CA HIS A 187 -5.66 -2.44 -0.63
C HIS A 187 -5.34 -1.17 0.14
N TYR A 188 -4.54 -0.28 -0.46
CA TYR A 188 -4.00 0.89 0.22
C TYR A 188 -5.12 1.70 0.85
N LEU A 189 -6.14 2.03 0.06
CA LEU A 189 -7.47 2.41 0.52
C LEU A 189 -8.30 1.13 0.76
N PRO A 190 -8.72 0.85 2.01
CA PRO A 190 -9.36 -0.42 2.34
C PRO A 190 -10.70 -0.61 1.61
N LYS A 191 -10.84 -1.75 0.92
CA LYS A 191 -12.09 -2.16 0.24
C LYS A 191 -13.31 -2.29 1.16
N SER A 192 -13.09 -2.36 2.48
CA SER A 192 -14.17 -2.37 3.49
C SER A 192 -14.78 -0.98 3.73
N LEU A 193 -14.04 0.08 3.42
CA LEU A 193 -14.40 1.47 3.63
C LEU A 193 -14.75 2.17 2.32
N TYR A 194 -13.96 1.94 1.27
CA TYR A 194 -14.07 2.66 0.01
C TYR A 194 -14.73 1.81 -1.09
N PRO A 195 -15.76 2.34 -1.78
CA PRO A 195 -16.28 1.76 -3.01
C PRO A 195 -15.37 2.01 -4.22
N PHE A 196 -15.65 1.27 -5.30
CA PHE A 196 -15.18 1.49 -6.68
C PHE A 196 -13.71 1.18 -6.99
N ASN A 197 -12.82 1.11 -6.00
CA ASN A 197 -11.37 1.06 -6.23
C ASN A 197 -10.69 -0.26 -5.82
N SER A 198 -11.45 -1.34 -5.60
CA SER A 198 -10.88 -2.62 -5.17
C SER A 198 -10.19 -3.43 -6.27
N ALA A 199 -10.53 -3.18 -7.53
CA ALA A 199 -9.85 -3.74 -8.70
C ALA A 199 -8.86 -2.75 -9.35
N ASN A 200 -8.73 -1.54 -8.81
CA ASN A 200 -7.83 -0.52 -9.33
C ASN A 200 -6.40 -0.85 -8.90
N PHE A 201 -5.53 -1.21 -9.85
CA PHE A 201 -4.14 -1.56 -9.56
C PHE A 201 -3.31 -0.40 -9.02
N ARG A 202 -3.79 0.84 -9.16
CA ARG A 202 -3.21 2.02 -8.49
C ARG A 202 -3.49 2.05 -6.98
N ASN A 203 -4.44 1.24 -6.50
CA ASN A 203 -4.79 1.06 -5.09
C ASN A 203 -4.28 -0.26 -4.51
N LEU A 204 -3.75 -1.17 -5.35
CA LEU A 204 -3.27 -2.49 -4.94
C LEU A 204 -1.75 -2.47 -4.86
N VAL A 205 -1.20 -2.64 -3.64
CA VAL A 205 0.23 -2.43 -3.40
C VAL A 205 0.88 -3.63 -2.73
N PRO A 206 1.96 -4.20 -3.27
CA PRO A 206 2.73 -5.21 -2.56
C PRO A 206 3.25 -4.69 -1.21
N ALA A 207 3.01 -5.44 -0.13
CA ALA A 207 3.47 -5.08 1.20
C ALA A 207 3.92 -6.34 1.94
N CYS A 208 4.95 -6.24 2.79
CA CYS A 208 5.32 -7.38 3.62
C CYS A 208 4.18 -7.74 4.58
N HIS A 209 4.15 -9.00 5.01
CA HIS A 209 3.12 -9.53 5.91
C HIS A 209 2.89 -8.64 7.14
N GLU A 210 3.96 -8.22 7.82
CA GLU A 210 3.82 -7.38 9.02
C GLU A 210 3.15 -6.04 8.74
N CYS A 211 3.57 -5.35 7.67
CA CYS A 211 2.97 -4.06 7.32
C CYS A 211 1.49 -4.22 6.96
N ASN A 212 1.14 -5.22 6.16
CA ASN A 212 -0.22 -5.43 5.68
C ASN A 212 -1.15 -6.01 6.77
N THR A 213 -0.80 -7.17 7.30
CA THR A 213 -1.67 -7.99 8.14
C THR A 213 -1.58 -7.64 9.62
N SER A 214 -0.39 -7.29 10.13
CA SER A 214 -0.20 -7.04 11.56
C SER A 214 -0.52 -5.58 11.93
N TYR A 215 0.00 -4.61 11.17
CA TYR A 215 -0.07 -3.18 11.54
C TYR A 215 -1.14 -2.38 10.81
N LYS A 216 -1.17 -2.38 9.47
CA LYS A 216 -2.13 -1.57 8.70
C LYS A 216 -3.55 -2.11 8.80
N GLN A 217 -3.73 -3.41 8.54
CA GLN A 217 -5.05 -4.05 8.52
C GLN A 217 -6.05 -3.24 7.67
N GLY A 218 -7.23 -2.94 8.23
CA GLY A 218 -8.25 -2.09 7.62
C GLY A 218 -8.19 -0.62 8.05
N LYS A 219 -7.09 -0.13 8.64
CA LYS A 219 -6.94 1.29 8.99
C LYS A 219 -7.07 2.16 7.75
N ASP A 220 -7.64 3.34 7.91
CA ASP A 220 -7.82 4.31 6.84
C ASP A 220 -6.59 5.23 6.76
N PRO A 221 -5.80 5.21 5.67
CA PRO A 221 -4.69 6.16 5.54
C PRO A 221 -5.18 7.60 5.41
N LEU A 222 -6.42 7.82 4.95
CA LEU A 222 -6.92 9.16 4.66
C LEU A 222 -7.79 9.75 5.78
N ASP A 223 -7.88 9.04 6.90
CA ASP A 223 -8.66 9.46 8.08
C ASP A 223 -7.99 9.09 9.38
N ALA A 224 -7.98 10.01 10.33
CA ALA A 224 -7.72 9.70 11.72
C ALA A 224 -8.85 10.26 12.58
N ALA A 225 -9.72 9.37 13.08
CA ALA A 225 -10.82 9.71 13.98
C ALA A 225 -11.75 10.82 13.46
N GLY A 226 -12.17 10.71 12.20
CA GLY A 226 -13.05 11.65 11.51
C GLY A 226 -12.36 12.86 10.91
N ARG A 227 -11.03 12.94 10.98
CA ARG A 227 -10.24 14.02 10.39
C ARG A 227 -9.51 13.52 9.15
N ARG A 228 -9.83 14.13 8.01
CA ARG A 228 -9.11 13.96 6.75
C ARG A 228 -7.65 14.35 6.92
N ARG A 229 -6.76 13.55 6.33
CA ARG A 229 -5.31 13.77 6.36
C ARG A 229 -4.66 13.36 5.04
N LYS A 230 -3.49 13.94 4.76
CA LYS A 230 -2.65 13.52 3.63
C LYS A 230 -1.95 12.19 3.89
N ALA A 231 -1.66 11.49 2.81
CA ALA A 231 -0.92 10.23 2.84
C ALA A 231 0.03 10.14 1.64
N PHE A 232 1.12 9.38 1.78
CA PHE A 232 1.99 9.11 0.65
C PHE A 232 1.28 8.22 -0.38
N TYR A 233 1.22 8.67 -1.64
CA TYR A 233 0.77 7.80 -2.73
C TYR A 233 1.86 6.76 -3.07
N PRO A 234 1.57 5.44 -2.99
CA PRO A 234 2.61 4.42 -3.13
C PRO A 234 3.31 4.34 -4.47
N TYR A 235 2.73 4.94 -5.51
CA TYR A 235 3.24 4.93 -6.88
C TYR A 235 3.59 6.33 -7.41
N THR A 236 3.83 7.29 -6.52
CA THR A 236 4.19 8.64 -6.96
C THR A 236 5.48 8.64 -7.78
N ALA A 237 5.50 9.42 -8.87
CA ALA A 237 6.64 9.49 -9.77
C ALA A 237 7.85 10.22 -9.15
N SER A 238 7.62 11.12 -8.19
CA SER A 238 8.66 11.87 -7.50
C SER A 238 8.77 11.39 -6.06
N GLY A 239 9.81 10.60 -5.78
CA GLY A 239 10.12 10.18 -4.42
C GLY A 239 10.62 11.35 -3.58
N ILE A 240 10.25 11.34 -2.30
CA ILE A 240 10.84 12.22 -1.28
C ILE A 240 11.74 11.35 -0.42
N ALA A 241 13.00 11.77 -0.26
CA ALA A 241 13.92 11.07 0.63
C ALA A 241 13.47 11.29 2.08
N ILE A 242 13.02 10.20 2.73
CA ILE A 242 12.67 10.24 4.14
C ILE A 242 13.94 10.21 4.98
N GLU A 243 14.06 11.20 5.86
CA GLU A 243 15.13 11.29 6.84
C GLU A 243 14.70 10.56 8.12
N VAL A 244 15.59 9.74 8.66
CA VAL A 244 15.40 9.05 9.95
C VAL A 244 16.61 9.36 10.79
N THR A 245 16.41 9.99 11.94
CA THR A 245 17.47 10.23 12.93
C THR A 245 17.07 9.65 14.28
N VAL A 246 18.07 9.30 15.08
CA VAL A 246 17.89 8.68 16.39
C VAL A 246 18.51 9.58 17.43
N ALA A 247 17.86 9.73 18.58
CA ALA A 247 18.41 10.38 19.76
C ALA A 247 18.28 9.43 20.96
N LEU A 248 19.31 9.37 21.79
CA LEU A 248 19.34 8.54 23.00
C LEU A 248 19.25 9.40 24.27
N ARG A 249 18.38 8.99 25.19
CA ARG A 249 18.19 9.67 26.48
C ARG A 249 19.25 9.28 27.51
N ASP A 250 19.52 7.98 27.65
CA ASP A 250 20.50 7.40 28.58
C ASP A 250 21.79 6.97 27.84
N ALA A 251 22.88 6.82 28.59
CA ALA A 251 24.19 6.40 28.14
C ALA A 251 24.46 4.89 28.31
N ASP A 252 23.68 4.14 29.11
CA ASP A 252 23.88 2.68 29.24
C ASP A 252 23.27 1.92 28.05
N ILE A 253 23.92 2.05 26.88
CA ILE A 253 23.46 1.48 25.61
C ILE A 253 23.36 -0.06 25.65
N ALA A 254 24.13 -0.71 26.53
CA ALA A 254 24.08 -2.17 26.68
C ALA A 254 22.73 -2.67 27.24
N LYS A 255 21.89 -1.78 27.81
CA LYS A 255 20.57 -2.10 28.38
C LYS A 255 19.45 -1.25 27.78
N LEU A 256 19.64 -0.78 26.56
CA LEU A 256 18.71 0.12 25.87
C LEU A 256 17.27 -0.42 25.86
N THR A 257 16.32 0.40 26.32
CA THR A 257 14.88 0.14 26.22
C THR A 257 14.23 1.10 25.21
N PRO A 258 13.03 0.78 24.69
CA PRO A 258 12.31 1.69 23.79
C PRO A 258 12.11 3.10 24.36
N GLU A 259 11.98 3.24 25.68
CA GLU A 259 11.80 4.50 26.38
C GLU A 259 13.04 5.41 26.32
N ASP A 260 14.22 4.82 26.10
CA ASP A 260 15.50 5.53 25.98
C ASP A 260 15.73 6.09 24.58
N ILE A 261 14.91 5.67 23.61
CA ILE A 261 15.07 6.00 22.20
C ILE A 261 14.00 7.01 21.78
N ILE A 262 14.44 8.04 21.08
CA ILE A 262 13.59 8.92 20.30
C ILE A 262 13.97 8.74 18.83
N VAL A 263 12.97 8.51 17.97
CA VAL A 263 13.16 8.45 16.52
C VAL A 263 12.50 9.68 15.92
N HIS A 264 13.26 10.44 15.15
CA HIS A 264 12.76 11.61 14.43
C HIS A 264 12.65 11.28 12.95
N PHE A 265 11.63 11.85 12.31
CA PHE A 265 11.33 11.63 10.90
C PHE A 265 11.26 12.98 10.18
N GLY A 266 11.85 13.04 8.99
CA GLY A 266 11.84 14.22 8.13
C GLY A 266 11.64 13.84 6.65
N PRO A 267 11.51 14.85 5.77
CA PRO A 267 11.60 16.28 6.05
C PRO A 267 10.26 16.89 6.53
N ALA A 268 10.33 18.03 7.21
CA ALA A 268 9.14 18.74 7.73
C ALA A 268 8.14 19.17 6.65
N ALA A 269 8.58 19.28 5.39
CA ALA A 269 7.72 19.62 4.25
C ALA A 269 6.60 18.59 4.00
N VAL A 270 6.74 17.35 4.50
CA VAL A 270 5.76 16.26 4.41
C VAL A 270 5.44 15.65 5.77
N GLU A 271 5.45 16.47 6.82
CA GLU A 271 5.18 16.04 8.19
C GLU A 271 3.82 15.33 8.35
N GLU A 272 2.79 15.77 7.63
CA GLU A 272 1.46 15.17 7.67
C GLU A 272 1.46 13.74 7.09
N GLU A 273 2.06 13.56 5.91
CA GLU A 273 2.20 12.26 5.25
C GLU A 273 3.10 11.31 6.07
N ILE A 274 4.15 11.84 6.70
CA ILE A 274 5.00 11.11 7.64
C ILE A 274 4.17 10.64 8.83
N GLY A 275 3.38 11.53 9.45
CA GLY A 275 2.51 11.19 10.57
C GLY A 275 1.49 10.11 10.22
N THR A 276 0.87 10.20 9.04
CA THR A 276 0.00 9.13 8.52
C THR A 276 0.76 7.82 8.36
N TRP A 277 1.95 7.86 7.77
CA TRP A 277 2.75 6.66 7.55
C TRP A 277 3.20 5.98 8.85
N THR A 278 3.67 6.74 9.83
CA THR A 278 4.13 6.18 11.11
C THR A 278 2.99 5.56 11.91
N ASP A 279 1.81 6.20 11.93
CA ASP A 279 0.58 5.67 12.52
C ASP A 279 0.08 4.38 11.83
N MET A 280 0.02 4.39 10.50
CA MET A 280 -0.49 3.28 9.71
C MET A 280 0.31 1.98 9.93
N TYR A 281 1.63 2.09 10.02
CA TYR A 281 2.53 0.93 10.02
C TYR A 281 3.32 0.73 11.32
N GLY A 282 3.00 1.49 12.38
CA GLY A 282 3.63 1.40 13.70
C GLY A 282 5.13 1.66 13.68
N ILE A 283 5.58 2.60 12.85
CA ILE A 283 6.99 2.71 12.48
C ILE A 283 7.88 3.08 13.67
N GLU A 284 7.45 4.01 14.52
CA GLU A 284 8.24 4.43 15.67
C GLU A 284 8.49 3.25 16.64
N GLU A 285 7.43 2.55 17.04
CA GLU A 285 7.50 1.35 17.88
C GLU A 285 8.47 0.31 17.29
N ARG A 286 8.30 0.02 16.01
CA ARG A 286 9.09 -1.01 15.33
C ARG A 286 10.56 -0.64 15.21
N TYR A 287 10.88 0.62 14.92
CA TYR A 287 12.27 1.06 14.85
C TYR A 287 12.92 1.03 16.23
N LYS A 288 12.21 1.43 17.29
CA LYS A 288 12.73 1.28 18.66
C LYS A 288 13.00 -0.19 19.01
N ALA A 289 12.09 -1.09 18.66
CA ALA A 289 12.27 -2.53 18.88
C ALA A 289 13.48 -3.09 18.10
N GLU A 290 13.70 -2.64 16.85
CA GLU A 290 14.88 -3.00 16.05
C GLU A 290 16.18 -2.54 16.72
N LEU A 291 16.21 -1.31 17.24
CA LEU A 291 17.38 -0.75 17.93
C LEU A 291 17.70 -1.46 19.25
N CYS A 292 16.69 -1.89 20.00
CA CYS A 292 16.87 -2.70 21.21
C CYS A 292 17.18 -4.18 20.93
N GLY A 293 17.07 -4.64 19.68
CA GLY A 293 17.17 -6.05 19.33
C GLY A 293 18.60 -6.59 19.49
N LYS A 294 18.75 -7.72 20.20
CA LYS A 294 20.04 -8.40 20.41
C LYS A 294 20.77 -8.71 19.10
N ASN A 295 20.05 -9.16 18.07
CA ASN A 295 20.61 -9.51 16.75
C ASN A 295 20.44 -8.37 15.73
N ARG A 296 20.21 -7.14 16.20
CA ARG A 296 19.88 -5.96 15.40
C ARG A 296 20.68 -4.77 15.94
N GLY A 297 20.05 -3.74 16.51
CA GLY A 297 20.77 -2.55 17.01
C GLY A 297 21.89 -2.87 17.98
N LEU A 298 21.67 -3.76 18.95
CA LEU A 298 22.73 -4.15 19.88
C LEU A 298 23.86 -4.94 19.20
N TYR A 299 23.54 -5.75 18.18
CA TYR A 299 24.56 -6.41 17.37
C TYR A 299 25.33 -5.40 16.53
N TRP A 300 24.68 -4.42 15.92
CA TRP A 300 25.36 -3.35 15.16
C TRP A 300 26.36 -2.59 16.03
N LEU A 301 26.02 -2.33 17.30
CA LEU A 301 26.95 -1.75 18.26
C LEU A 301 28.13 -2.70 18.56
N GLN A 302 27.83 -3.98 18.79
CA GLN A 302 28.83 -5.00 19.05
C GLN A 302 29.85 -5.13 17.91
N GLN A 303 29.42 -5.02 16.65
CA GLN A 303 30.32 -5.04 15.49
C GLN A 303 31.37 -3.91 15.55
N VAL A 304 31.02 -2.76 16.13
CA VAL A 304 31.95 -1.63 16.29
C VAL A 304 32.86 -1.81 17.50
N LEU A 305 32.31 -2.25 18.64
CA LEU A 305 33.04 -2.34 19.91
C LEU A 305 33.95 -3.56 20.03
N ASP A 306 33.49 -4.73 19.56
CA ASP A 306 34.16 -6.02 19.79
C ASP A 306 34.89 -6.48 18.52
N GLU A 307 34.13 -6.74 17.45
CA GLU A 307 34.67 -7.39 16.23
C GLU A 307 35.77 -6.55 15.56
N TRP A 308 35.63 -5.22 15.57
CA TRP A 308 36.63 -4.33 14.98
C TRP A 308 37.82 -4.06 15.90
N LYS A 309 37.65 -4.21 17.21
CA LYS A 309 38.75 -4.15 18.17
C LYS A 309 39.67 -5.37 18.03
N GLU A 310 39.11 -6.57 17.83
CA GLU A 310 39.90 -7.79 17.59
C GLU A 310 40.83 -7.65 16.37
N ASP A 311 40.41 -6.87 15.37
CA ASP A 311 41.20 -6.56 14.17
C ASP A 311 42.12 -5.33 14.30
N GLY A 312 42.17 -4.67 15.47
CA GLY A 312 42.98 -3.46 15.70
C GLY A 312 42.54 -2.23 14.90
N ARG A 313 41.27 -2.15 14.50
CA ARG A 313 40.74 -1.07 13.64
C ARG A 313 40.03 0.01 14.44
N ASN A 314 40.10 1.24 13.93
CA ASN A 314 39.45 2.39 14.55
C ASN A 314 37.91 2.36 14.31
N PRO A 315 37.08 2.50 15.37
CA PRO A 315 35.61 2.61 15.26
C PRO A 315 35.13 3.62 14.20
N ILE A 316 35.82 4.75 14.06
CA ILE A 316 35.47 5.80 13.11
C ILE A 316 35.50 5.30 11.65
N ASP A 317 36.41 4.39 11.31
CA ASP A 317 36.49 3.84 9.96
C ASP A 317 35.35 2.85 9.67
N HIS A 318 34.82 2.18 10.69
CA HIS A 318 33.59 1.40 10.60
C HIS A 318 32.41 2.31 10.28
N LEU A 319 32.26 3.39 11.05
CA LEU A 319 31.17 4.35 10.89
C LEU A 319 31.18 5.01 9.50
N LYS A 320 32.35 5.38 8.97
CA LYS A 320 32.48 5.84 7.57
C LYS A 320 32.01 4.80 6.56
N THR A 321 32.27 3.52 6.84
CA THR A 321 31.82 2.42 5.97
C THR A 321 30.32 2.26 6.02
N VAL A 322 29.72 2.27 7.21
CA VAL A 322 28.26 2.23 7.39
C VAL A 322 27.59 3.44 6.75
N GLY A 323 28.13 4.65 6.91
CA GLY A 323 27.59 5.86 6.27
C GLY A 323 27.57 5.76 4.74
N ARG A 324 28.65 5.25 4.14
CA ARG A 324 28.70 4.97 2.69
C ARG A 324 27.72 3.87 2.27
N GLN A 325 27.54 2.83 3.09
CA GLN A 325 26.54 1.78 2.83
C GLN A 325 25.12 2.34 2.91
N ALA A 326 24.82 3.20 3.88
CA ALA A 326 23.53 3.87 4.01
C ALA A 326 23.24 4.82 2.85
N GLN A 327 24.26 5.51 2.34
CA GLN A 327 24.12 6.38 1.17
C GLN A 327 23.84 5.58 -0.11
N ASN A 328 24.56 4.47 -0.33
CA ASN A 328 24.48 3.70 -1.58
C ASN A 328 23.32 2.69 -1.58
N SER A 329 23.01 2.13 -0.42
CA SER A 329 22.05 1.03 -0.22
C SER A 329 21.33 1.19 1.12
N PRO A 330 20.51 2.25 1.30
CA PRO A 330 19.91 2.60 2.59
C PRO A 330 19.07 1.47 3.20
N TYR A 331 18.39 0.68 2.37
CA TYR A 331 17.49 -0.37 2.87
C TYR A 331 18.15 -1.75 2.96
N ALA A 332 19.35 -1.93 2.42
CA ALA A 332 20.11 -3.15 2.65
C ALA A 332 20.48 -3.22 4.13
N GLU A 333 20.22 -4.37 4.78
CA GLU A 333 20.56 -4.59 6.20
C GLU A 333 20.07 -3.49 7.16
N CYS A 334 18.99 -2.79 6.79
CA CYS A 334 18.48 -1.61 7.52
C CYS A 334 19.50 -0.48 7.70
N ASN A 335 20.42 -0.27 6.75
CA ASN A 335 21.49 0.73 6.85
C ASN A 335 21.01 2.14 7.20
N PHE A 336 19.82 2.56 6.74
CA PHE A 336 19.23 3.86 7.07
C PHE A 336 19.04 4.04 8.58
N LEU A 337 18.60 2.99 9.28
CA LEU A 337 18.37 2.99 10.72
C LEU A 337 19.66 2.68 11.48
N LYS A 338 20.47 1.73 10.97
CA LYS A 338 21.78 1.39 11.53
C LYS A 338 22.70 2.59 11.58
N ASN A 339 22.80 3.35 10.49
CA ASN A 339 23.64 4.53 10.42
C ASN A 339 23.17 5.61 11.41
N ALA A 340 21.87 5.93 11.41
CA ALA A 340 21.30 6.91 12.32
C ALA A 340 21.56 6.57 13.81
N PHE A 341 21.46 5.28 14.17
CA PHE A 341 21.74 4.82 15.52
C PHE A 341 23.22 4.92 15.88
N LEU A 342 24.11 4.46 15.01
CA LEU A 342 25.54 4.45 15.30
C LEU A 342 26.15 5.87 15.29
N GLU A 343 25.61 6.79 14.49
CA GLU A 343 25.97 8.22 14.55
C GLU A 343 25.60 8.83 15.90
N GLU A 344 24.43 8.51 16.45
CA GLU A 344 24.04 8.96 17.78
C GLU A 344 24.89 8.31 18.89
N CYS A 345 25.23 7.03 18.78
CA CYS A 345 26.18 6.39 19.69
C CYS A 345 27.54 7.11 19.69
N LEU A 346 28.04 7.49 18.51
CA LEU A 346 29.26 8.28 18.40
C LEU A 346 29.11 9.65 19.06
N ALA A 347 28.00 10.36 18.81
CA ALA A 347 27.73 11.66 19.41
C ALA A 347 27.66 11.62 20.95
N LYS A 348 27.28 10.46 21.52
CA LYS A 348 27.26 10.20 22.97
C LYS A 348 28.60 9.72 23.55
N GLY A 349 29.65 9.60 22.74
CA GLY A 349 30.99 9.20 23.19
C GLY A 349 31.11 7.70 23.52
N VAL A 350 30.22 6.86 22.98
CA VAL A 350 30.16 5.42 23.31
C VAL A 350 31.43 4.69 22.87
N PHE A 351 32.07 5.20 21.83
CA PHE A 351 33.28 4.64 21.24
C PHE A 351 34.58 5.26 21.82
N ASP A 352 34.48 6.23 22.73
CA ASP A 352 35.66 6.95 23.26
C ASP A 352 36.53 6.10 24.19
N SER A 353 35.96 5.03 24.77
CA SER A 353 36.68 4.08 25.63
C SER A 353 37.47 3.02 24.86
N VAL A 354 37.43 3.07 23.53
CA VAL A 354 38.18 2.16 22.63
C VAL A 354 39.51 2.84 22.27
N GLU A 355 40.40 3.05 23.25
CA GLU A 355 41.79 3.38 22.94
C GLU A 355 42.45 2.17 22.27
N PRO A 356 43.21 2.35 21.17
CA PRO A 356 44.01 1.27 20.62
C PRO A 356 45.13 0.97 21.62
N ASP A 357 45.22 -0.28 22.08
CA ASP A 357 46.40 -0.75 22.80
C ASP A 357 47.64 -0.45 21.94
N ALA A 358 48.53 0.38 22.48
CA ALA A 358 49.72 0.91 21.81
C ALA A 358 50.77 -0.15 21.45
#